data_AF-A0A2R5FL76-F1
#
_entry.id   AF-A0A2R5FL76-F1
#
_cell.length_a   1.000
_cell.length_b   1.000
_cell.length_c   1.000
_cell.angle_alpha   90.00
_cell.angle_beta   90.00
_cell.angle_gamma   90.00
#
_symmetry.space_group_name_H-M   'P 1'
#
loop_
_entity.id
_entity.type
_entity.pdbx_description
1 polymer ?
#
loop_
_entity_poly.entity_id
_entity_poly.type
_entity_poly.pdbx_seq_one_letter_code
_entity_poly.pdbx_strand_id
1 'polypeptide(L)'
;MTEKNRSQWDLGRFIETLTYFEVIPFLNWVQQLIQGHPKDNQYRPNGGRNVGVILVAGATGGVGKRVVQRSLQQGYKVRALVRDIDRARSILGNDIDLVVADITQPETLTSLVMADIQAVVCCTAVRVQPVEGDTADRAKYYQGVKFYQPEIVGDTPENVEYQGVKNLVQAAVKYLPQANEKPIFDFTKPSVELKDYWGALDDVVMGGVSASNIQLVENTALFAGNVSTANSGGFASIRTKNFDPPFNLSDWEGVKLRVKGDGQRYKIFLRTDTKWDGIGYSYSFDTVANTWIDVHVPFADLIPVFRAKVVKDAPPIEQNRVCSFQLMLSKFEYDGALNPKFSPGGFALQLESIKAYGGATLPQFILVSSAGVTRPGRPGINLDEEPPAVKLNDQLGGILTWKLKGEDSLRESGIPYTIIRPCALTEEAGGKELIFEQGDNIKGKISREDVAELCVQALKIAKASNVTFEVKQGDSTVNSINWQKLFSDLVKDK
;
A
#
# COMPACT_ATOMS: atom_id res chain seq x y z
N MET A 1 17.52 -27.94 -56.25
CA MET A 1 17.94 -26.54 -56.11
C MET A 1 16.67 -25.70 -56.18
N THR A 2 16.23 -24.98 -55.17
CA THR A 2 16.98 -23.98 -54.40
C THR A 2 16.56 -23.98 -52.92
N GLU A 3 17.53 -24.16 -52.03
CA GLU A 3 17.50 -23.61 -50.68
C GLU A 3 17.21 -22.10 -50.79
N LYS A 4 15.94 -21.71 -50.65
CA LYS A 4 15.54 -20.30 -50.66
C LYS A 4 15.62 -19.77 -49.22
N ASN A 5 16.69 -19.04 -48.94
CA ASN A 5 16.83 -18.04 -47.87
C ASN A 5 16.13 -18.38 -46.54
N ARG A 6 16.63 -19.39 -45.81
CA ARG A 6 16.44 -19.37 -44.35
C ARG A 6 17.37 -18.29 -43.79
N SER A 7 16.78 -17.25 -43.22
CA SER A 7 17.50 -16.29 -42.38
C SER A 7 18.28 -17.04 -41.29
N GLN A 8 19.54 -16.65 -41.07
CA GLN A 8 20.46 -17.35 -40.18
C GLN A 8 19.90 -17.41 -38.75
N TRP A 9 19.74 -18.62 -38.21
CA TRP A 9 19.29 -18.84 -36.85
C TRP A 9 20.43 -18.58 -35.86
N ASP A 10 20.13 -17.90 -34.76
CA ASP A 10 21.13 -17.44 -33.78
C ASP A 10 21.17 -18.37 -32.56
N LEU A 11 22.10 -19.34 -32.59
CA LEU A 11 22.35 -20.27 -31.49
C LEU A 11 22.87 -19.56 -30.23
N GLY A 12 23.56 -18.42 -30.38
CA GLY A 12 24.07 -17.63 -29.26
C GLY A 12 22.93 -17.06 -28.43
N ARG A 13 21.98 -16.36 -29.08
CA ARG A 13 20.78 -15.82 -28.43
C ARG A 13 19.90 -16.90 -27.79
N PHE A 14 19.85 -18.09 -28.38
CA PHE A 14 19.18 -19.24 -27.79
C PHE A 14 19.81 -19.64 -26.44
N ILE A 15 21.14 -19.77 -26.40
CA ILE A 15 21.89 -20.11 -25.17
C ILE A 15 21.78 -18.98 -24.13
N GLU A 16 21.87 -17.72 -24.54
CA GLU A 16 21.68 -16.55 -23.67
C GLU A 16 20.32 -16.58 -22.99
N THR A 17 19.25 -16.87 -23.75
CA THR A 17 17.88 -16.98 -23.24
C THR A 17 17.78 -18.08 -22.18
N LEU A 18 18.30 -19.28 -22.47
CA LEU A 18 18.26 -20.40 -21.51
C LEU A 18 19.07 -20.12 -20.24
N THR A 19 20.17 -19.39 -20.37
CA THR A 19 21.03 -19.03 -19.23
C THR A 19 20.35 -17.97 -18.37
N TYR A 20 19.77 -16.93 -18.97
CA TYR A 20 19.09 -15.85 -18.24
C TYR A 20 17.94 -16.34 -17.36
N PHE A 21 17.19 -17.34 -17.84
CA PHE A 21 16.08 -17.95 -17.11
C PHE A 21 16.46 -19.23 -16.35
N GLU A 22 17.76 -19.44 -16.15
CA GLU A 22 18.30 -20.49 -15.27
C GLU A 22 17.86 -21.92 -15.66
N VAL A 23 17.62 -22.16 -16.95
CA VAL A 23 17.16 -23.47 -17.46
C VAL A 23 18.30 -24.50 -17.49
N ILE A 24 19.56 -24.06 -17.59
CA ILE A 24 20.75 -24.93 -17.66
C ILE A 24 21.54 -24.87 -16.32
N PRO A 25 21.52 -25.94 -15.50
CA PRO A 25 22.11 -25.93 -14.15
C PRO A 25 23.63 -25.69 -14.12
N PHE A 26 24.36 -26.20 -15.12
CA PHE A 26 25.84 -26.15 -15.21
C PHE A 26 26.40 -24.86 -15.82
N LEU A 27 25.59 -23.85 -16.14
CA LEU A 27 26.10 -22.51 -16.48
C LEU A 27 25.93 -21.54 -15.30
N ASN A 28 24.91 -21.77 -14.47
CA ASN A 28 24.61 -20.99 -13.27
C ASN A 28 25.76 -21.03 -12.24
N TRP A 29 26.44 -22.17 -12.04
CA TRP A 29 27.56 -22.28 -11.10
C TRP A 29 28.75 -21.36 -11.44
N VAL A 30 29.06 -21.16 -12.72
CA VAL A 30 30.16 -20.27 -13.17
C VAL A 30 29.75 -18.81 -13.02
N GLN A 31 28.49 -18.47 -13.31
CA GLN A 31 27.96 -17.11 -13.12
C GLN A 31 27.91 -16.71 -11.65
N GLN A 32 27.51 -17.61 -10.75
CA GLN A 32 27.48 -17.40 -9.29
C GLN A 32 28.89 -17.20 -8.69
N LEU A 33 29.92 -17.81 -9.29
CA LEU A 33 31.33 -17.64 -8.89
C LEU A 33 31.93 -16.30 -9.34
N ILE A 34 31.42 -15.71 -10.43
CA ILE A 34 31.96 -14.47 -11.01
C ILE A 34 31.24 -13.22 -10.48
N GLN A 35 29.93 -13.29 -10.18
CA GLN A 35 29.14 -12.08 -9.89
C GLN A 35 29.14 -11.63 -8.41
N GLY A 36 29.61 -12.46 -7.46
CA GLY A 36 29.59 -12.12 -6.04
C GLY A 36 28.16 -11.96 -5.50
N HIS A 37 27.92 -12.31 -4.24
CA HIS A 37 26.61 -12.09 -3.63
C HIS A 37 26.34 -10.58 -3.50
N PRO A 38 25.28 -10.02 -4.10
CA PRO A 38 24.78 -8.73 -3.67
C PRO A 38 24.21 -8.91 -2.26
N LYS A 39 24.79 -8.21 -1.28
CA LYS A 39 24.27 -8.12 0.09
C LYS A 39 22.94 -7.35 0.07
N ASP A 40 21.94 -7.90 0.76
CA ASP A 40 20.63 -7.33 1.11
C ASP A 40 19.86 -6.60 0.00
N ASN A 41 19.07 -7.37 -0.76
CA ASN A 41 18.09 -6.88 -1.73
C ASN A 41 16.97 -6.08 -1.04
N GLN A 42 17.02 -4.75 -1.13
CA GLN A 42 15.95 -3.87 -0.66
C GLN A 42 14.72 -3.84 -1.58
N TYR A 43 14.81 -4.36 -2.81
CA TYR A 43 13.68 -4.49 -3.74
C TYR A 43 13.47 -5.93 -4.19
N ARG A 44 13.08 -6.80 -3.25
CA ARG A 44 12.30 -7.99 -3.61
C ARG A 44 10.84 -7.55 -3.63
N PRO A 45 10.12 -7.61 -4.76
CA PRO A 45 8.70 -7.44 -4.71
C PRO A 45 8.14 -8.74 -4.12
N ASN A 46 8.22 -8.85 -2.79
CA ASN A 46 7.72 -10.00 -2.07
C ASN A 46 6.20 -10.06 -2.26
N GLY A 47 5.68 -11.25 -2.51
CA GLY A 47 4.24 -11.51 -2.57
C GLY A 47 3.48 -11.22 -1.28
N GLY A 48 4.17 -11.18 -0.13
CA GLY A 48 3.63 -10.62 1.11
C GLY A 48 3.44 -9.12 0.98
N ARG A 49 2.50 -8.49 1.70
CA ARG A 49 2.43 -7.03 1.76
C ARG A 49 3.84 -6.50 2.00
N ASN A 50 4.46 -5.84 1.01
CA ASN A 50 5.63 -5.02 1.26
C ASN A 50 5.12 -3.99 2.23
N VAL A 51 5.42 -4.19 3.51
CA VAL A 51 4.82 -3.44 4.60
C VAL A 51 5.40 -2.04 4.48
N GLY A 52 4.68 -1.15 3.80
CA GLY A 52 5.17 0.20 3.59
C GLY A 52 5.19 0.94 4.91
N VAL A 53 5.73 2.15 4.86
CA VAL A 53 5.99 2.91 6.06
C VAL A 53 4.67 3.39 6.65
N ILE A 54 4.44 3.10 7.93
CA ILE A 54 3.41 3.79 8.72
C ILE A 54 4.03 5.06 9.28
N LEU A 55 3.54 6.21 8.84
CA LEU A 55 3.91 7.50 9.43
C LEU A 55 3.09 7.73 10.71
N VAL A 56 3.75 7.89 11.85
CA VAL A 56 3.08 8.20 13.11
C VAL A 56 3.33 9.65 13.49
N ALA A 57 2.29 10.47 13.46
CA ALA A 57 2.32 11.85 13.95
C ALA A 57 1.91 11.88 15.42
N GLY A 58 2.61 12.69 16.24
CA GLY A 58 2.45 12.64 17.70
C GLY A 58 3.10 11.40 18.32
N ALA A 59 4.14 10.87 17.67
CA ALA A 59 4.82 9.62 18.04
C ALA A 59 5.41 9.61 19.47
N THR A 60 5.79 10.77 20.02
CA THR A 60 6.29 10.86 21.41
C THR A 60 5.18 11.06 22.44
N GLY A 61 3.93 11.15 22.01
CA GLY A 61 2.75 11.32 22.87
C GLY A 61 2.34 10.03 23.58
N GLY A 62 1.37 10.15 24.51
CA GLY A 62 0.94 9.03 25.35
C GLY A 62 0.40 7.83 24.56
N VAL A 63 -0.38 8.06 23.50
CA VAL A 63 -0.88 7.02 22.59
C VAL A 63 0.14 6.73 21.48
N GLY A 64 0.73 7.78 20.87
CA GLY A 64 1.63 7.63 19.73
C GLY A 64 2.82 6.71 20.00
N LYS A 65 3.46 6.79 21.18
CA LYS A 65 4.62 5.92 21.49
C LYS A 65 4.23 4.44 21.53
N ARG A 66 3.01 4.16 21.96
CA ARG A 66 2.43 2.81 22.05
C ARG A 66 2.02 2.28 20.68
N VAL A 67 1.53 3.16 19.80
CA VAL A 67 1.30 2.83 18.38
C VAL A 67 2.60 2.44 17.71
N VAL A 68 3.67 3.25 17.87
CA VAL A 68 5.00 2.95 17.31
C VAL A 68 5.48 1.57 17.76
N GLN A 69 5.46 1.29 19.07
CA GLN A 69 5.89 0.00 19.63
C GLN A 69 5.07 -1.17 19.09
N ARG A 70 3.74 -1.06 19.05
CA ARG A 70 2.87 -2.14 18.55
C ARG A 70 3.03 -2.38 17.05
N SER A 71 3.12 -1.32 16.26
CA SER A 71 3.37 -1.43 14.82
C SER A 71 4.69 -2.18 14.57
N LEU A 72 5.77 -1.85 15.28
CA LEU A 72 7.03 -2.57 15.18
C LEU A 72 6.91 -4.05 15.60
N GLN A 73 6.23 -4.34 16.71
CA GLN A 73 5.99 -5.72 17.17
C GLN A 73 5.20 -6.56 16.15
N GLN A 74 4.35 -5.93 15.36
CA GLN A 74 3.58 -6.57 14.29
C GLN A 74 4.32 -6.59 12.94
N GLY A 75 5.60 -6.21 12.91
CA GLY A 75 6.46 -6.28 11.73
C GLY A 75 6.31 -5.12 10.74
N TYR A 76 5.64 -4.03 11.14
CA TYR A 76 5.54 -2.83 10.30
C TYR A 76 6.83 -2.01 10.36
N LYS A 77 7.19 -1.40 9.22
CA LYS A 77 8.13 -0.28 9.20
C LYS A 77 7.42 0.97 9.70
N VAL A 78 8.03 1.67 10.64
CA VAL A 78 7.45 2.86 11.26
C VAL A 78 8.38 4.04 11.08
N ARG A 79 7.82 5.15 10.61
CA ARG A 79 8.47 6.46 10.62
C ARG A 79 7.77 7.35 11.63
N ALA A 80 8.50 7.80 12.63
CA ALA A 80 7.97 8.68 13.67
C ALA A 80 8.24 10.14 13.29
N LEU A 81 7.15 10.90 13.09
CA LEU A 81 7.22 12.35 12.91
C LEU A 81 7.36 13.02 14.27
N VAL A 82 8.48 13.72 14.46
CA VAL A 82 8.88 14.33 15.74
C VAL A 82 9.33 15.78 15.54
N ARG A 83 9.28 16.57 16.60
CA ARG A 83 9.80 17.96 16.59
C ARG A 83 11.22 18.07 17.15
N ASP A 84 11.64 17.07 17.92
CA ASP A 84 12.92 17.02 18.63
C ASP A 84 13.42 15.57 18.60
N ILE A 85 14.55 15.34 17.90
CA ILE A 85 15.14 14.00 17.72
C ILE A 85 15.68 13.45 19.03
N ASP A 86 16.35 14.27 19.84
CA ASP A 86 17.03 13.79 21.05
C ASP A 86 16.02 13.34 22.09
N ARG A 87 14.95 14.14 22.27
CA ARG A 87 13.81 13.75 23.08
C ARG A 87 13.13 12.50 22.54
N ALA A 88 12.95 12.41 21.22
CA ALA A 88 12.33 11.24 20.60
C ALA A 88 13.14 9.96 20.86
N ARG A 89 14.47 10.00 20.72
CA ARG A 89 15.37 8.88 21.01
C ARG A 89 15.27 8.40 22.45
N SER A 90 15.14 9.30 23.42
CA SER A 90 14.95 8.91 24.83
C SER A 90 13.64 8.18 25.11
N ILE A 91 12.61 8.37 24.28
CA ILE A 91 11.27 7.79 24.46
C ILE A 91 11.09 6.53 23.62
N LEU A 92 11.59 6.56 22.39
CA LEU A 92 11.30 5.59 21.35
C LEU A 92 12.48 4.63 21.07
N GLY A 93 13.69 5.00 21.50
CA GLY A 93 14.93 4.27 21.18
C GLY A 93 15.64 4.82 19.94
N ASN A 94 16.81 4.25 19.65
CA ASN A 94 17.69 4.72 18.57
C ASN A 94 17.41 4.06 17.21
N ASP A 95 16.75 2.90 17.19
CA ASP A 95 16.57 2.06 16.00
C ASP A 95 15.28 2.38 15.23
N ILE A 96 14.75 3.60 15.35
CA ILE A 96 13.51 4.04 14.69
C ILE A 96 13.83 5.10 13.64
N ASP A 97 13.16 5.02 12.49
CA ASP A 97 13.17 6.08 11.47
C ASP A 97 12.49 7.33 12.04
N LEU A 98 13.29 8.33 12.42
CA LEU A 98 12.84 9.61 12.96
C LEU A 98 12.95 10.68 11.88
N VAL A 99 11.84 11.37 11.61
CA VAL A 99 11.83 12.53 10.71
C VAL A 99 11.36 13.76 11.46
N VAL A 100 12.05 14.88 11.24
CA VAL A 100 11.71 16.15 11.88
C VAL A 100 10.70 16.90 11.02
N ALA A 101 9.53 17.14 11.57
CA ALA A 101 8.52 18.02 10.99
C ALA A 101 7.55 18.52 12.07
N ASP A 102 6.84 19.61 11.77
CA ASP A 102 5.74 20.12 12.58
C ASP A 102 4.49 20.22 11.71
N ILE A 103 3.41 19.53 12.10
CA ILE A 103 2.17 19.54 11.34
C ILE A 103 1.57 20.95 11.20
N THR A 104 1.89 21.85 12.13
CA THR A 104 1.43 23.25 12.09
C THR A 104 2.16 24.08 11.03
N GLN A 105 3.29 23.58 10.52
CA GLN A 105 4.15 24.19 9.50
C GLN A 105 4.16 23.33 8.23
N PRO A 106 3.26 23.57 7.26
CA PRO A 106 3.06 22.70 6.10
C PRO A 106 4.33 22.51 5.25
N GLU A 107 5.22 23.50 5.21
CA GLU A 107 6.51 23.44 4.52
C GLU A 107 7.47 22.38 5.07
N THR A 108 7.28 21.95 6.33
CA THR A 108 8.10 20.90 6.95
C THR A 108 7.64 19.49 6.55
N LEU A 109 6.42 19.34 6.03
CA LEU A 109 5.85 18.07 5.54
C LEU A 109 6.33 17.75 4.12
N THR A 110 7.65 17.65 3.98
CA THR A 110 8.35 17.49 2.69
C THR A 110 8.15 16.10 2.06
N SER A 111 8.58 15.95 0.81
CA SER A 111 8.62 14.65 0.12
C SER A 111 9.44 13.61 0.88
N LEU A 112 10.50 14.00 1.58
CA LEU A 112 11.31 13.09 2.39
C LEU A 112 10.53 12.53 3.58
N VAL A 113 9.73 13.38 4.25
CA VAL A 113 8.88 12.96 5.38
C VAL A 113 7.83 11.97 4.90
N MET A 114 7.22 12.23 3.75
CA MET A 114 6.09 11.47 3.21
C MET A 114 6.49 10.31 2.29
N ALA A 115 7.78 10.11 2.01
CA ALA A 115 8.25 9.11 1.07
C ALA A 115 7.81 7.69 1.46
N ASP A 116 7.21 6.97 0.52
CA ASP A 116 6.84 5.55 0.62
C ASP A 116 5.88 5.19 1.78
N ILE A 117 5.13 6.18 2.28
CA ILE A 117 4.09 5.92 3.28
C ILE A 117 2.96 5.09 2.66
N GLN A 118 2.44 4.14 3.44
CA GLN A 118 1.23 3.39 3.08
C GLN A 118 0.05 3.74 3.98
N ALA A 119 0.33 4.28 5.16
CA ALA A 119 -0.67 4.79 6.06
C ALA A 119 -0.10 5.88 6.98
N VAL A 120 -1.00 6.68 7.54
CA VAL A 120 -0.72 7.67 8.59
C VAL A 120 -1.53 7.32 9.83
N VAL A 121 -0.89 7.31 10.99
CA VAL A 121 -1.58 7.29 12.29
C VAL A 121 -1.32 8.63 12.99
N CYS A 122 -2.36 9.44 13.07
CA CYS A 122 -2.32 10.77 13.67
C CYS A 122 -2.78 10.69 15.14
N CYS A 123 -1.82 10.76 16.05
CA CYS A 123 -2.05 10.83 17.50
C CYS A 123 -1.72 12.22 18.07
N THR A 124 -1.74 13.25 17.22
CA THR A 124 -1.42 14.62 17.62
C THR A 124 -2.57 15.19 18.44
N ALA A 125 -2.22 15.93 19.48
CA ALA A 125 -3.17 16.69 20.24
C ALA A 125 -2.46 17.92 20.80
N VAL A 126 -3.21 19.01 20.98
CA VAL A 126 -2.70 20.17 21.70
C VAL A 126 -2.33 19.76 23.12
N ARG A 127 -1.24 20.34 23.65
CA ARG A 127 -0.79 20.02 25.00
C ARG A 127 -1.66 20.77 26.01
N VAL A 128 -2.47 20.02 26.74
CA VAL A 128 -3.19 20.49 27.93
C VAL A 128 -2.38 20.11 29.18
N GLN A 129 -2.17 21.03 30.12
CA GLN A 129 -1.55 20.76 31.43
C GLN A 129 -2.36 21.39 32.58
N PRO A 130 -2.13 21.04 33.86
CA PRO A 130 -2.69 21.76 34.99
C PRO A 130 -2.03 23.13 35.15
N VAL A 131 -2.78 24.17 35.47
CA VAL A 131 -2.24 25.53 35.74
C VAL A 131 -1.16 25.50 36.84
N GLU A 132 -1.30 24.62 37.83
CA GLU A 132 -0.32 24.41 38.90
C GLU A 132 0.94 23.63 38.45
N GLY A 133 1.14 23.41 37.15
CA GLY A 133 2.20 22.58 36.58
C GLY A 133 1.92 21.08 36.70
N ASP A 134 2.41 20.30 35.74
CA ASP A 134 2.26 18.83 35.72
C ASP A 134 3.45 18.13 36.40
N THR A 135 3.23 16.92 36.92
CA THR A 135 4.33 16.04 37.35
C THR A 135 4.88 15.27 36.14
N ALA A 136 6.14 14.81 36.21
CA ALA A 136 6.78 14.11 35.07
C ALA A 136 6.00 12.85 34.61
N ASP A 137 5.31 12.19 35.53
CA ASP A 137 4.45 11.03 35.33
C ASP A 137 2.98 11.38 35.04
N ARG A 138 2.62 12.67 35.01
CA ARG A 138 1.26 13.21 34.86
C ARG A 138 0.26 12.71 35.91
N ALA A 139 0.71 12.34 37.11
CA ALA A 139 -0.11 11.82 38.21
C ALA A 139 -1.37 12.67 38.50
N LYS A 140 -1.30 13.99 38.29
CA LYS A 140 -2.41 14.93 38.50
C LYS A 140 -3.62 14.70 37.59
N TYR A 141 -3.45 14.03 36.45
CA TYR A 141 -4.55 13.66 35.55
C TYR A 141 -5.30 12.39 35.97
N TYR A 142 -4.76 11.64 36.94
CA TYR A 142 -5.21 10.28 37.27
C TYR A 142 -5.84 10.16 38.66
N GLN A 143 -5.80 11.21 39.47
CA GLN A 143 -6.39 11.22 40.80
C GLN A 143 -7.83 11.74 40.74
N GLY A 144 -8.80 10.82 40.77
CA GLY A 144 -10.23 11.10 40.86
C GLY A 144 -10.71 11.81 42.14
N VAL A 145 -9.82 12.52 42.84
CA VAL A 145 -10.10 13.23 44.10
C VAL A 145 -9.86 14.73 43.97
N LYS A 146 -8.96 15.19 43.08
CA LYS A 146 -8.70 16.62 42.87
C LYS A 146 -8.82 16.97 41.39
N PHE A 147 -9.84 17.75 41.05
CA PHE A 147 -9.93 18.41 39.76
C PHE A 147 -8.89 19.53 39.70
N TYR A 148 -7.99 19.46 38.72
CA TYR A 148 -7.02 20.54 38.47
C TYR A 148 -7.50 21.37 37.29
N GLN A 149 -7.51 22.70 37.45
CA GLN A 149 -7.85 23.60 36.36
C GLN A 149 -6.86 23.41 35.20
N PRO A 150 -7.34 23.05 34.00
CA PRO A 150 -6.47 22.85 32.84
C PRO A 150 -6.16 24.17 32.10
N GLU A 151 -5.02 24.20 31.43
CA GLU A 151 -4.59 25.25 30.50
C GLU A 151 -3.96 24.65 29.23
N ILE A 152 -3.99 25.43 28.14
CA ILE A 152 -3.30 25.10 26.89
C ILE A 152 -1.86 25.62 26.95
N VAL A 153 -0.91 24.80 26.47
CA VAL A 153 0.51 25.16 26.42
C VAL A 153 1.07 24.96 25.03
N GLY A 154 1.76 25.99 24.53
CA GLY A 154 2.33 26.01 23.19
C GLY A 154 1.31 26.51 22.17
N ASP A 155 1.17 25.78 21.06
CA ASP A 155 0.27 26.14 19.97
C ASP A 155 -1.22 26.12 20.39
N THR A 156 -2.03 26.88 19.65
CA THR A 156 -3.47 26.94 19.88
C THR A 156 -4.16 25.64 19.46
N PRO A 157 -5.33 25.31 20.03
CA PRO A 157 -6.12 24.16 19.59
C PRO A 157 -6.50 24.25 18.10
N GLU A 158 -6.81 25.44 17.58
CA GLU A 158 -7.06 25.65 16.14
C GLU A 158 -5.88 25.23 15.28
N ASN A 159 -4.67 25.70 15.64
CA ASN A 159 -3.47 25.43 14.87
C ASN A 159 -3.10 23.95 14.87
N VAL A 160 -3.28 23.24 15.98
CA VAL A 160 -2.90 21.82 16.08
C VAL A 160 -4.02 20.89 15.59
N GLU A 161 -5.22 21.04 16.16
CA GLU A 161 -6.31 20.06 16.00
C GLU A 161 -7.03 20.21 14.66
N TYR A 162 -7.05 21.42 14.08
CA TYR A 162 -7.61 21.64 12.75
C TYR A 162 -6.53 21.87 11.70
N GLN A 163 -5.81 23.00 11.76
CA GLN A 163 -4.91 23.39 10.67
C GLN A 163 -3.76 22.39 10.51
N GLY A 164 -3.21 21.90 11.61
CA GLY A 164 -2.15 20.89 11.62
C GLY A 164 -2.61 19.55 11.04
N VAL A 165 -3.76 19.05 11.48
CA VAL A 165 -4.36 17.83 10.91
C VAL A 165 -4.63 18.01 9.41
N LYS A 166 -5.21 19.13 9.00
CA LYS A 166 -5.47 19.46 7.59
C LYS A 166 -4.19 19.48 6.75
N ASN A 167 -3.11 20.09 7.25
CA ASN A 167 -1.81 20.09 6.58
C ASN A 167 -1.28 18.66 6.40
N LEU A 168 -1.35 17.83 7.45
CA LEU A 168 -0.92 16.44 7.41
C LEU A 168 -1.74 15.62 6.40
N VAL A 169 -3.06 15.81 6.38
CA VAL A 169 -3.98 15.19 5.41
C VAL A 169 -3.60 15.61 3.98
N GLN A 170 -3.46 16.91 3.71
CA GLN A 170 -3.13 17.43 2.37
C GLN A 170 -1.76 16.96 1.87
N ALA A 171 -0.80 16.79 2.77
CA ALA A 171 0.47 16.17 2.45
C ALA A 171 0.29 14.68 2.15
N ALA A 172 -0.40 13.93 3.02
CA ALA A 172 -0.61 12.49 2.86
C ALA A 172 -1.32 12.10 1.56
N VAL A 173 -2.35 12.85 1.13
CA VAL A 173 -3.09 12.61 -0.14
C VAL A 173 -2.15 12.44 -1.34
N LYS A 174 -1.03 13.17 -1.35
CA LYS A 174 -0.09 13.20 -2.49
C LYS A 174 0.80 11.97 -2.56
N TYR A 175 0.98 11.24 -1.46
CA TYR A 175 1.97 10.16 -1.34
C TYR A 175 1.35 8.81 -0.99
N LEU A 176 0.14 8.78 -0.42
CA LEU A 176 -0.56 7.54 -0.17
C LEU A 176 -0.91 6.84 -1.49
N PRO A 177 -0.75 5.51 -1.58
CA PRO A 177 -1.13 4.77 -2.76
C PRO A 177 -2.65 4.76 -2.95
N GLN A 178 -3.13 4.52 -4.17
CA GLN A 178 -4.56 4.29 -4.39
C GLN A 178 -5.01 3.05 -3.59
N ALA A 179 -6.02 3.23 -2.74
CA ALA A 179 -6.36 2.28 -1.68
C ALA A 179 -6.89 0.91 -2.13
N ASN A 180 -7.28 0.79 -3.40
CA ASN A 180 -7.75 -0.44 -4.03
C ASN A 180 -6.79 -0.93 -5.14
N GLU A 181 -5.55 -0.42 -5.14
CA GLU A 181 -4.48 -0.88 -6.04
C GLU A 181 -3.23 -1.29 -5.26
N LYS A 182 -2.49 -2.27 -5.78
CA LYS A 182 -1.15 -2.63 -5.29
C LYS A 182 -0.14 -2.56 -6.44
N PRO A 183 0.92 -1.74 -6.34
CA PRO A 183 1.97 -1.74 -7.35
C PRO A 183 2.66 -3.10 -7.40
N ILE A 184 2.80 -3.65 -8.61
CA ILE A 184 3.59 -4.86 -8.90
C ILE A 184 4.88 -4.43 -9.60
N PHE A 185 4.77 -3.60 -10.63
CA PHE A 185 5.87 -2.94 -11.31
C PHE A 185 5.55 -1.47 -11.51
N ASP A 186 6.43 -0.58 -11.05
CA ASP A 186 6.34 0.87 -11.23
C ASP A 186 7.56 1.34 -12.03
N PHE A 187 7.37 1.54 -13.34
CA PHE A 187 8.46 1.94 -14.22
C PHE A 187 8.74 3.45 -14.17
N THR A 188 7.96 4.22 -13.41
CA THR A 188 8.23 5.65 -13.16
C THR A 188 9.39 5.86 -12.19
N LYS A 189 9.77 4.80 -11.46
CA LYS A 189 10.91 4.76 -10.54
C LYS A 189 11.91 3.69 -11.00
N PRO A 190 12.66 3.93 -12.09
CA PRO A 190 13.56 2.92 -12.66
C PRO A 190 14.64 2.49 -11.66
N SER A 191 14.88 1.19 -11.54
CA SER A 191 15.95 0.62 -10.74
C SER A 191 16.71 -0.45 -11.52
N VAL A 192 17.95 -0.74 -11.10
CA VAL A 192 18.76 -1.81 -11.72
C VAL A 192 18.07 -3.15 -11.51
N GLU A 193 17.49 -3.39 -10.34
CA GLU A 193 16.74 -4.62 -10.07
C GLU A 193 15.55 -4.76 -11.01
N LEU A 194 14.76 -3.70 -11.21
CA LEU A 194 13.60 -3.70 -12.10
C LEU A 194 13.98 -4.09 -13.54
N LYS A 195 15.15 -3.63 -14.01
CA LYS A 195 15.70 -4.01 -15.32
C LYS A 195 16.08 -5.49 -15.37
N ASP A 196 16.73 -6.00 -14.33
CA ASP A 196 17.27 -7.37 -14.27
C ASP A 196 16.19 -8.46 -14.04
N TYR A 197 14.94 -8.05 -13.80
CA TYR A 197 13.81 -8.97 -13.72
C TYR A 197 13.29 -9.39 -15.09
N TRP A 198 13.33 -8.54 -16.12
CA TRP A 198 12.69 -8.82 -17.41
C TRP A 198 13.70 -9.23 -18.49
N GLY A 199 13.45 -10.36 -19.15
CA GLY A 199 14.29 -10.87 -20.23
C GLY A 199 13.49 -11.21 -21.49
N ALA A 200 14.17 -11.14 -22.63
CA ALA A 200 13.59 -11.53 -23.91
C ALA A 200 13.37 -13.06 -23.98
N LEU A 201 12.22 -13.45 -24.52
CA LEU A 201 11.83 -14.82 -24.81
C LEU A 201 11.15 -14.82 -26.18
N ASP A 202 11.95 -14.82 -27.23
CA ASP A 202 11.46 -14.71 -28.61
C ASP A 202 11.32 -16.08 -29.28
N ASP A 203 10.78 -16.10 -30.51
CA ASP A 203 10.61 -17.32 -31.32
C ASP A 203 11.92 -18.03 -31.73
N VAL A 204 13.09 -17.45 -31.42
CA VAL A 204 14.41 -18.10 -31.57
C VAL A 204 14.44 -19.45 -30.85
N VAL A 205 13.72 -19.61 -29.74
CA VAL A 205 13.59 -20.89 -29.02
C VAL A 205 12.89 -22.00 -29.83
N MET A 206 12.26 -21.64 -30.95
CA MET A 206 11.62 -22.56 -31.90
C MET A 206 12.25 -22.49 -33.31
N GLY A 207 13.40 -21.83 -33.48
CA GLY A 207 14.06 -21.68 -34.78
C GLY A 207 13.74 -20.37 -35.52
N GLY A 208 12.91 -19.50 -34.93
CA GLY A 208 12.55 -18.19 -35.48
C GLY A 208 13.69 -17.16 -35.45
N VAL A 209 13.42 -15.98 -35.99
CA VAL A 209 14.40 -14.87 -36.11
C VAL A 209 13.86 -13.55 -35.58
N SER A 210 12.78 -13.58 -34.79
CA SER A 210 12.31 -12.39 -34.09
C SER A 210 13.31 -11.97 -33.02
N ALA A 211 13.28 -10.69 -32.70
CA ALA A 211 14.14 -10.12 -31.68
C ALA A 211 13.40 -9.05 -30.91
N SER A 212 13.43 -9.13 -29.60
CA SER A 212 12.94 -8.08 -28.72
C SER A 212 13.88 -7.78 -27.58
N ASN A 213 13.62 -6.66 -26.94
CA ASN A 213 14.25 -6.27 -25.69
C ASN A 213 13.26 -5.43 -24.86
N ILE A 214 13.59 -5.26 -23.59
CA ILE A 214 12.97 -4.28 -22.71
C ILE A 214 14.04 -3.28 -22.25
N GLN A 215 13.72 -1.99 -22.32
CA GLN A 215 14.63 -0.94 -21.89
C GLN A 215 13.87 0.03 -20.99
N LEU A 216 14.47 0.42 -19.87
CA LEU A 216 13.94 1.51 -19.05
C LEU A 216 14.27 2.84 -19.75
N VAL A 217 13.25 3.62 -20.09
CA VAL A 217 13.36 4.90 -20.80
C VAL A 217 12.52 5.93 -20.06
N GLU A 218 13.19 6.95 -19.53
CA GLU A 218 12.58 8.01 -18.71
C GLU A 218 11.77 7.40 -17.54
N ASN A 219 10.45 7.56 -17.56
CA ASN A 219 9.50 7.08 -16.55
C ASN A 219 8.72 5.83 -17.02
N THR A 220 9.27 5.06 -17.97
CA THR A 220 8.60 3.92 -18.60
C THR A 220 9.55 2.75 -18.87
N ALA A 221 8.99 1.58 -19.14
CA ALA A 221 9.69 0.49 -19.82
C ALA A 221 9.21 0.38 -21.27
N LEU A 222 10.15 0.33 -22.21
CA LEU A 222 9.90 0.13 -23.63
C LEU A 222 10.16 -1.33 -23.99
N PHE A 223 9.09 -2.09 -24.24
CA PHE A 223 9.15 -3.39 -24.90
C PHE A 223 9.10 -3.18 -26.41
N ALA A 224 10.22 -3.42 -27.09
CA ALA A 224 10.33 -3.15 -28.53
C ALA A 224 11.23 -4.17 -29.21
N GLY A 225 11.08 -4.26 -30.53
CA GLY A 225 11.84 -5.21 -31.32
C GLY A 225 11.35 -5.30 -32.75
N ASN A 226 11.76 -6.38 -33.42
CA ASN A 226 11.30 -6.76 -34.74
C ASN A 226 10.74 -8.18 -34.70
N VAL A 227 9.45 -8.33 -35.04
CA VAL A 227 8.81 -9.65 -35.16
C VAL A 227 8.79 -10.11 -36.61
N SER A 228 9.22 -11.34 -36.87
CA SER A 228 9.32 -11.93 -38.21
C SER A 228 8.47 -13.19 -38.30
N THR A 229 7.88 -13.43 -39.47
CA THR A 229 7.17 -14.69 -39.78
C THR A 229 8.07 -15.71 -40.50
N ALA A 230 9.34 -15.39 -40.71
CA ALA A 230 10.32 -16.31 -41.28
C ALA A 230 10.65 -17.47 -40.33
N ASN A 231 11.13 -18.59 -40.88
CA ASN A 231 11.52 -19.78 -40.14
C ASN A 231 10.43 -20.33 -39.18
N SER A 232 9.17 -20.29 -39.59
CA SER A 232 8.02 -20.68 -38.74
C SER A 232 7.91 -19.89 -37.43
N GLY A 233 8.57 -18.73 -37.36
CA GLY A 233 8.44 -17.78 -36.27
C GLY A 233 7.12 -17.01 -36.32
N GLY A 234 7.09 -15.91 -35.61
CA GLY A 234 5.94 -15.01 -35.54
C GLY A 234 5.59 -14.60 -34.13
N PHE A 235 6.54 -14.64 -33.19
CA PHE A 235 6.33 -13.99 -31.90
C PHE A 235 7.62 -13.39 -31.34
N ALA A 236 7.44 -12.30 -30.61
CA ALA A 236 8.45 -11.66 -29.80
C ALA A 236 7.85 -11.41 -28.42
N SER A 237 8.61 -11.69 -27.36
CA SER A 237 8.05 -11.60 -26.00
C SER A 237 9.10 -11.28 -24.96
N ILE A 238 8.65 -10.73 -23.84
CA ILE A 238 9.47 -10.48 -22.65
C ILE A 238 8.81 -11.16 -21.45
N ARG A 239 9.60 -11.80 -20.59
CA ARG A 239 9.13 -12.49 -19.40
C ARG A 239 9.99 -12.12 -18.20
N THR A 240 9.35 -11.99 -17.05
CA THR A 240 10.04 -11.86 -15.76
C THR A 240 10.75 -13.15 -15.37
N LYS A 241 11.87 -13.07 -14.63
CA LYS A 241 12.37 -14.19 -13.84
C LYS A 241 11.28 -14.64 -12.85
N ASN A 242 11.31 -15.90 -12.45
CA ASN A 242 10.36 -16.39 -11.46
C ASN A 242 10.52 -15.65 -10.13
N PHE A 243 9.40 -15.27 -9.52
CA PHE A 243 9.39 -14.67 -8.20
C PHE A 243 9.61 -15.75 -7.13
N ASP A 244 10.49 -15.44 -6.18
CA ASP A 244 10.72 -16.24 -4.99
C ASP A 244 10.74 -15.35 -3.74
N PRO A 245 9.71 -15.42 -2.88
CA PRO A 245 8.50 -16.26 -3.01
C PRO A 245 7.55 -15.76 -4.12
N PRO A 246 6.65 -16.63 -4.64
CA PRO A 246 5.59 -16.23 -5.56
C PRO A 246 4.70 -15.11 -5.00
N PHE A 247 4.09 -14.33 -5.90
CA PHE A 247 3.13 -13.31 -5.51
C PHE A 247 1.80 -13.90 -5.06
N ASN A 248 1.32 -13.44 -3.92
CA ASN A 248 -0.07 -13.64 -3.50
C ASN A 248 -0.92 -12.45 -3.93
N LEU A 249 -1.83 -12.70 -4.86
CA LEU A 249 -2.81 -11.78 -5.40
C LEU A 249 -4.26 -12.22 -5.12
N SER A 250 -4.50 -13.12 -4.17
CA SER A 250 -5.85 -13.62 -3.84
C SER A 250 -6.83 -12.57 -3.32
N ASP A 251 -6.32 -11.45 -2.81
CA ASP A 251 -7.15 -10.34 -2.32
C ASP A 251 -7.55 -9.34 -3.43
N TRP A 252 -7.29 -9.66 -4.71
CA TRP A 252 -7.43 -8.72 -5.84
C TRP A 252 -8.27 -9.33 -6.97
N GLU A 253 -8.97 -8.49 -7.73
CA GLU A 253 -9.84 -8.93 -8.82
C GLU A 253 -9.07 -9.22 -10.12
N GLY A 254 -7.93 -8.56 -10.30
CA GLY A 254 -7.13 -8.67 -11.51
C GLY A 254 -5.88 -7.80 -11.48
N VAL A 255 -5.25 -7.67 -12.65
CA VAL A 255 -4.12 -6.75 -12.86
C VAL A 255 -4.47 -5.68 -13.90
N LYS A 256 -3.96 -4.47 -13.68
CA LYS A 256 -4.10 -3.32 -14.58
C LYS A 256 -2.74 -2.93 -15.12
N LEU A 257 -2.66 -2.73 -16.42
CA LEU A 257 -1.47 -2.23 -17.11
C LEU A 257 -1.76 -0.83 -17.66
N ARG A 258 -0.87 0.11 -17.38
CA ARG A 258 -0.86 1.42 -18.03
C ARG A 258 0.12 1.37 -19.20
N VAL A 259 -0.39 1.36 -20.43
CA VAL A 259 0.44 1.14 -21.64
C VAL A 259 0.15 2.13 -22.75
N LYS A 260 1.15 2.38 -23.59
CA LYS A 260 1.03 3.11 -24.86
C LYS A 260 1.62 2.25 -25.97
N GLY A 261 0.77 1.81 -26.88
CA GLY A 261 1.15 0.88 -27.95
C GLY A 261 1.18 1.51 -29.33
N ASP A 262 1.42 0.66 -30.31
CA ASP A 262 1.62 0.99 -31.73
C ASP A 262 0.40 0.64 -32.61
N GLY A 263 -0.74 0.28 -32.00
CA GLY A 263 -1.95 -0.15 -32.70
C GLY A 263 -2.04 -1.66 -32.91
N GLN A 264 -1.01 -2.42 -32.54
CA GLN A 264 -1.04 -3.87 -32.56
C GLN A 264 -1.81 -4.45 -31.36
N ARG A 265 -2.14 -5.74 -31.46
CA ARG A 265 -2.77 -6.52 -30.39
C ARG A 265 -1.74 -7.39 -29.69
N TYR A 266 -1.63 -7.21 -28.38
CA TYR A 266 -0.65 -7.86 -27.51
C TYR A 266 -1.34 -8.85 -26.58
N LYS A 267 -0.54 -9.68 -25.92
CA LYS A 267 -0.95 -10.62 -24.90
C LYS A 267 -0.17 -10.40 -23.62
N ILE A 268 -0.85 -10.52 -22.49
CA ILE A 268 -0.22 -10.73 -21.19
C ILE A 268 -0.41 -12.19 -20.77
N PHE A 269 0.60 -12.77 -20.13
CA PHE A 269 0.48 -14.05 -19.44
C PHE A 269 0.89 -13.93 -17.99
N LEU A 270 0.14 -14.60 -17.12
CA LEU A 270 0.53 -14.92 -15.76
C LEU A 270 0.81 -16.42 -15.66
N ARG A 271 1.79 -16.80 -14.84
CA ARG A 271 2.12 -18.21 -14.56
C ARG A 271 2.07 -18.49 -13.07
N THR A 272 1.62 -19.68 -12.72
CA THR A 272 1.56 -20.16 -11.33
C THR A 272 2.53 -21.32 -11.05
N ASP A 273 3.19 -21.82 -12.09
CA ASP A 273 4.31 -22.74 -11.99
C ASP A 273 5.64 -22.04 -12.30
N THR A 274 6.74 -22.60 -11.80
CA THR A 274 8.10 -22.12 -12.05
C THR A 274 8.77 -22.81 -13.24
N LYS A 275 8.05 -23.67 -13.97
CA LYS A 275 8.63 -24.42 -15.08
C LYS A 275 8.91 -23.47 -16.25
N TRP A 276 9.98 -23.78 -16.99
CA TRP A 276 10.36 -23.03 -18.18
C TRP A 276 9.23 -22.97 -19.24
N ASP A 277 8.67 -24.14 -19.53
CA ASP A 277 7.53 -24.32 -20.42
C ASP A 277 6.40 -24.99 -19.61
N GLY A 278 5.20 -24.44 -19.73
CA GLY A 278 4.09 -24.69 -18.82
C GLY A 278 2.86 -23.88 -19.20
N ILE A 279 1.75 -24.10 -18.48
CA ILE A 279 0.50 -23.41 -18.74
C ILE A 279 0.67 -21.92 -18.41
N GLY A 280 0.31 -21.07 -19.36
CA GLY A 280 0.19 -19.64 -19.15
C GLY A 280 -1.27 -19.23 -19.12
N TYR A 281 -1.65 -18.39 -18.18
CA TYR A 281 -2.97 -17.77 -18.11
C TYR A 281 -2.91 -16.47 -18.91
N SER A 282 -3.57 -16.44 -20.06
CA SER A 282 -3.40 -15.42 -21.10
C SER A 282 -4.59 -14.49 -21.20
N TYR A 283 -4.34 -13.22 -21.52
CA TYR A 283 -5.35 -12.24 -21.92
C TYR A 283 -4.83 -11.41 -23.09
N SER A 284 -5.65 -11.24 -24.14
CA SER A 284 -5.28 -10.47 -25.34
C SER A 284 -5.96 -9.09 -25.31
N PHE A 285 -5.22 -8.03 -25.63
CA PHE A 285 -5.73 -6.66 -25.64
C PHE A 285 -5.24 -5.86 -26.85
N ASP A 286 -6.09 -4.96 -27.32
CA ASP A 286 -5.77 -4.07 -28.43
C ASP A 286 -5.14 -2.78 -27.91
N THR A 287 -4.14 -2.28 -28.62
CA THR A 287 -3.61 -0.94 -28.37
C THR A 287 -4.16 0.07 -29.37
N VAL A 288 -4.09 1.35 -28.99
CA VAL A 288 -4.34 2.47 -29.89
C VAL A 288 -3.00 3.15 -30.11
N ALA A 289 -2.63 3.35 -31.39
CA ALA A 289 -1.34 3.90 -31.74
C ALA A 289 -1.07 5.23 -31.02
N ASN A 290 0.08 5.32 -30.37
CA ASN A 290 0.56 6.51 -29.66
C ASN A 290 -0.38 7.03 -28.55
N THR A 291 -1.28 6.21 -28.03
CA THR A 291 -2.26 6.62 -27.01
C THR A 291 -2.09 5.77 -25.75
N TRP A 292 -2.04 6.45 -24.59
CA TRP A 292 -2.02 5.79 -23.29
C TRP A 292 -3.41 5.24 -22.95
N ILE A 293 -3.46 3.96 -22.58
CA ILE A 293 -4.68 3.27 -22.17
C ILE A 293 -4.45 2.48 -20.88
N ASP A 294 -5.53 2.25 -20.13
CA ASP A 294 -5.56 1.32 -19.00
C ASP A 294 -6.16 0.00 -19.46
N VAL A 295 -5.34 -1.05 -19.47
CA VAL A 295 -5.78 -2.41 -19.78
C VAL A 295 -6.10 -3.11 -18.47
N HIS A 296 -7.39 -3.35 -18.22
CA HIS A 296 -7.85 -4.13 -17.07
C HIS A 296 -7.91 -5.60 -17.46
N VAL A 297 -7.26 -6.45 -16.67
CA VAL A 297 -7.16 -7.89 -16.88
C VAL A 297 -7.75 -8.60 -15.66
N PRO A 298 -9.07 -8.86 -15.65
CA PRO A 298 -9.70 -9.63 -14.59
C PRO A 298 -9.13 -11.04 -14.54
N PHE A 299 -8.87 -11.58 -13.36
CA PHE A 299 -8.37 -12.96 -13.24
C PHE A 299 -9.39 -13.98 -13.78
N ALA A 300 -10.68 -13.67 -13.70
CA ALA A 300 -11.76 -14.49 -14.24
C ALA A 300 -11.75 -14.59 -15.77
N ASP A 301 -11.14 -13.63 -16.46
CA ASP A 301 -11.08 -13.57 -17.93
C ASP A 301 -9.80 -14.19 -18.50
N LEU A 302 -8.91 -14.68 -17.63
CA LEU A 302 -7.66 -15.31 -18.07
C LEU A 302 -7.92 -16.70 -18.65
N ILE A 303 -7.40 -16.92 -19.87
CA ILE A 303 -7.56 -18.18 -20.59
C ILE A 303 -6.30 -19.03 -20.40
N PRO A 304 -6.40 -20.24 -19.82
CA PRO A 304 -5.25 -21.14 -19.69
C PRO A 304 -4.84 -21.68 -21.06
N VAL A 305 -3.57 -21.48 -21.42
CA VAL A 305 -3.02 -21.91 -22.69
C VAL A 305 -1.68 -22.60 -22.53
N PHE A 306 -1.44 -23.60 -23.38
CA PHE A 306 -0.14 -24.22 -23.60
C PHE A 306 0.22 -24.07 -25.07
N ARG A 307 1.30 -23.33 -25.36
CA ARG A 307 1.76 -23.04 -26.74
C ARG A 307 0.64 -22.55 -27.66
N ALA A 308 -0.09 -21.51 -27.20
CA ALA A 308 -1.24 -20.88 -27.86
C ALA A 308 -2.49 -21.76 -28.07
N LYS A 309 -2.52 -23.01 -27.57
CA LYS A 309 -3.72 -23.85 -27.53
C LYS A 309 -4.40 -23.74 -26.18
N VAL A 310 -5.73 -23.58 -26.18
CA VAL A 310 -6.53 -23.52 -24.95
C VAL A 310 -6.53 -24.88 -24.26
N VAL A 311 -6.28 -24.88 -22.96
CA VAL A 311 -6.34 -26.07 -22.11
C VAL A 311 -7.70 -26.11 -21.44
N LYS A 312 -8.66 -26.83 -22.06
CA LYS A 312 -10.07 -26.81 -21.65
C LYS A 312 -10.33 -27.25 -20.20
N ASP A 313 -9.54 -28.22 -19.72
CA ASP A 313 -9.71 -28.81 -18.39
C ASP A 313 -8.73 -28.22 -17.35
N ALA A 314 -8.06 -27.09 -17.67
CA ALA A 314 -7.20 -26.42 -16.72
C ALA A 314 -8.02 -25.67 -15.65
N PRO A 315 -7.59 -25.72 -14.37
CA PRO A 315 -8.25 -24.96 -13.32
C PRO A 315 -8.08 -23.43 -13.55
N PRO A 316 -8.96 -22.59 -12.96
CA PRO A 316 -8.72 -21.16 -12.87
C PRO A 316 -7.35 -20.84 -12.26
N ILE A 317 -6.83 -19.64 -12.52
CA ILE A 317 -5.51 -19.24 -12.02
C ILE A 317 -5.44 -19.29 -10.48
N GLU A 318 -4.39 -19.91 -9.95
CA GLU A 318 -4.06 -19.89 -8.52
C GLU A 318 -3.44 -18.53 -8.13
N GLN A 319 -4.30 -17.58 -7.77
CA GLN A 319 -3.90 -16.18 -7.48
C GLN A 319 -2.92 -16.05 -6.30
N ASN A 320 -2.88 -17.01 -5.38
CA ASN A 320 -1.97 -16.98 -4.23
C ASN A 320 -0.51 -17.32 -4.59
N ARG A 321 -0.25 -17.75 -5.84
CA ARG A 321 1.05 -18.27 -6.26
C ARG A 321 1.44 -17.82 -7.67
N VAL A 322 1.28 -16.54 -7.98
CA VAL A 322 1.73 -15.99 -9.27
C VAL A 322 3.26 -15.94 -9.30
N CYS A 323 3.87 -16.76 -10.16
CA CYS A 323 5.31 -16.96 -10.28
C CYS A 323 5.97 -16.05 -11.32
N SER A 324 5.29 -15.64 -12.39
CA SER A 324 5.86 -14.71 -13.38
C SER A 324 4.79 -14.02 -14.23
N PHE A 325 5.18 -12.87 -14.79
CA PHE A 325 4.49 -12.12 -15.85
C PHE A 325 5.24 -12.21 -17.18
N GLN A 326 4.49 -12.18 -18.28
CA GLN A 326 5.01 -12.14 -19.66
C GLN A 326 4.16 -11.20 -20.52
N LEU A 327 4.79 -10.48 -21.43
CA LEU A 327 4.13 -9.72 -22.50
C LEU A 327 4.60 -10.23 -23.86
N MET A 328 3.69 -10.33 -24.82
CA MET A 328 3.97 -10.93 -26.12
C MET A 328 3.23 -10.22 -27.24
N LEU A 329 3.91 -10.03 -28.35
CA LEU A 329 3.30 -9.82 -29.66
C LEU A 329 3.43 -11.13 -30.45
N SER A 330 2.32 -11.64 -30.98
CA SER A 330 2.32 -12.89 -31.73
C SER A 330 1.37 -12.87 -32.93
N LYS A 331 1.77 -13.55 -34.00
CA LYS A 331 0.99 -13.82 -35.21
C LYS A 331 -0.32 -14.56 -34.92
N PHE A 332 -0.30 -15.47 -33.95
CA PHE A 332 -1.43 -16.32 -33.62
C PHE A 332 -2.15 -15.83 -32.36
N GLU A 333 -3.47 -15.91 -32.41
CA GLU A 333 -4.38 -15.91 -31.26
C GLU A 333 -4.51 -17.34 -30.70
N TYR A 334 -5.60 -17.62 -30.02
CA TYR A 334 -5.89 -18.93 -29.44
C TYR A 334 -6.26 -19.96 -30.51
N ASP A 335 -5.91 -21.22 -30.28
CA ASP A 335 -6.30 -22.38 -31.08
C ASP A 335 -5.98 -22.25 -32.58
N GLY A 336 -4.89 -21.56 -32.90
CA GLY A 336 -4.40 -21.38 -34.27
C GLY A 336 -5.09 -20.26 -35.05
N ALA A 337 -6.03 -19.53 -34.43
CA ALA A 337 -6.59 -18.32 -35.03
C ALA A 337 -5.49 -17.28 -35.30
N LEU A 338 -5.66 -16.44 -36.32
CA LEU A 338 -4.73 -15.35 -36.59
C LEU A 338 -5.05 -14.13 -35.72
N ASN A 339 -4.00 -13.43 -35.30
CA ASN A 339 -4.13 -12.14 -34.63
C ASN A 339 -4.60 -11.08 -35.65
N PRO A 340 -5.80 -10.47 -35.46
CA PRO A 340 -6.41 -9.58 -36.44
C PRO A 340 -5.68 -8.24 -36.59
N LYS A 341 -4.82 -7.87 -35.64
CA LYS A 341 -4.05 -6.61 -35.65
C LYS A 341 -2.54 -6.84 -35.65
N PHE A 342 -2.10 -8.02 -36.08
CA PHE A 342 -0.67 -8.33 -36.18
C PHE A 342 -0.08 -7.80 -37.48
N SER A 343 1.07 -7.13 -37.38
CA SER A 343 1.92 -6.80 -38.53
C SER A 343 3.36 -7.22 -38.26
N PRO A 344 4.02 -7.99 -39.16
CA PRO A 344 5.45 -8.25 -39.04
C PRO A 344 6.26 -6.96 -39.21
N GLY A 345 7.42 -6.88 -38.56
CA GLY A 345 8.29 -5.71 -38.58
C GLY A 345 8.54 -5.15 -37.19
N GLY A 346 8.91 -3.86 -37.16
CA GLY A 346 9.16 -3.13 -35.92
C GLY A 346 7.89 -2.97 -35.09
N PHE A 347 8.01 -3.16 -33.78
CA PHE A 347 6.92 -2.95 -32.83
C PHE A 347 7.41 -2.22 -31.57
N ALA A 348 6.49 -1.55 -30.89
CA ALA A 348 6.78 -0.85 -29.64
C ALA A 348 5.55 -0.82 -28.72
N LEU A 349 5.77 -1.22 -27.47
CA LEU A 349 4.83 -1.11 -26.37
C LEU A 349 5.53 -0.44 -25.18
N GLN A 350 5.12 0.78 -24.84
CA GLN A 350 5.56 1.46 -23.62
C GLN A 350 4.67 1.06 -22.45
N LEU A 351 5.29 0.83 -21.29
CA LEU A 351 4.64 0.50 -20.02
C LEU A 351 5.03 1.54 -18.97
N GLU A 352 4.03 2.13 -18.33
CA GLU A 352 4.24 2.99 -17.15
C GLU A 352 4.17 2.17 -15.86
N SER A 353 3.18 1.27 -15.75
CA SER A 353 3.02 0.44 -14.55
C SER A 353 2.21 -0.84 -14.79
N ILE A 354 2.41 -1.80 -13.90
CA ILE A 354 1.56 -2.98 -13.68
C ILE A 354 1.13 -2.99 -12.21
N LYS A 355 -0.17 -3.05 -11.96
CA LYS A 355 -0.74 -3.02 -10.60
C LYS A 355 -1.79 -4.12 -10.44
N ALA A 356 -1.97 -4.66 -9.24
CA ALA A 356 -3.19 -5.38 -8.91
C ALA A 356 -4.30 -4.36 -8.59
N TYR A 357 -5.56 -4.66 -8.94
CA TYR A 357 -6.70 -3.78 -8.66
C TYR A 357 -7.87 -4.55 -8.05
N GLY A 358 -8.87 -3.82 -7.55
CA GLY A 358 -10.09 -4.39 -6.97
C GLY A 358 -9.86 -4.95 -5.56
N GLY A 359 -8.77 -4.55 -4.91
CA GLY A 359 -8.49 -4.94 -3.54
C GLY A 359 -9.45 -4.29 -2.55
N ALA A 360 -9.63 -4.92 -1.39
CA ALA A 360 -10.40 -4.33 -0.31
C ALA A 360 -9.79 -2.99 0.11
N THR A 361 -10.62 -1.94 0.16
CA THR A 361 -10.20 -0.63 0.67
C THR A 361 -9.94 -0.72 2.17
N LEU A 362 -8.67 -0.60 2.55
CA LEU A 362 -8.24 -0.52 3.94
C LEU A 362 -8.09 0.95 4.36
N PRO A 363 -8.25 1.27 5.66
CA PRO A 363 -7.88 2.58 6.16
C PRO A 363 -6.41 2.89 5.89
N GLN A 364 -6.15 4.08 5.35
CA GLN A 364 -4.83 4.65 5.13
C GLN A 364 -4.56 5.84 6.04
N PHE A 365 -5.58 6.38 6.71
CA PHE A 365 -5.42 7.43 7.71
C PHE A 365 -6.22 7.11 8.96
N ILE A 366 -5.53 6.93 10.08
CA ILE A 366 -6.14 6.75 11.41
C ILE A 366 -6.00 8.06 12.17
N LEU A 367 -7.11 8.66 12.59
CA LEU A 367 -7.12 9.87 13.40
C LEU A 367 -7.61 9.54 14.81
N VAL A 368 -6.76 9.78 15.82
CA VAL A 368 -7.17 9.72 17.22
C VAL A 368 -7.72 11.09 17.63
N SER A 369 -9.05 11.20 17.61
CA SER A 369 -9.80 12.40 17.99
C SER A 369 -10.19 12.34 19.48
N SER A 370 -11.42 12.72 19.83
CA SER A 370 -11.97 12.67 21.19
C SER A 370 -13.47 12.36 21.14
N ALA A 371 -13.96 11.57 22.08
CA ALA A 371 -15.40 11.51 22.32
C ALA A 371 -15.92 12.88 22.76
N GLY A 372 -17.13 13.20 22.34
CA GLY A 372 -17.82 14.44 22.72
C GLY A 372 -17.61 15.62 21.78
N VAL A 373 -16.92 15.46 20.64
CA VAL A 373 -16.64 16.57 19.71
C VAL A 373 -17.89 17.20 19.10
N THR A 374 -19.01 16.46 19.05
CA THR A 374 -20.32 16.97 18.60
C THR A 374 -21.25 17.39 19.74
N ARG A 375 -20.78 17.40 21.00
CA ARG A 375 -21.58 17.81 22.16
C ARG A 375 -21.60 19.32 22.42
N PRO A 376 -20.51 20.08 22.24
CA PRO A 376 -20.56 21.54 22.36
C PRO A 376 -21.65 22.13 21.46
N GLY A 377 -22.60 22.85 22.04
CA GLY A 377 -23.71 23.46 21.31
C GLY A 377 -24.83 22.50 20.86
N ARG A 378 -24.78 21.20 21.21
CA ARG A 378 -25.85 20.25 20.89
C ARG A 378 -27.10 20.56 21.73
N PRO A 379 -28.28 20.77 21.11
CA PRO A 379 -29.50 21.02 21.84
C PRO A 379 -29.86 19.89 22.81
N GLY A 380 -30.32 20.24 24.01
CA GLY A 380 -30.81 19.27 25.00
C GLY A 380 -29.74 18.59 25.87
N ILE A 381 -28.47 19.00 25.78
CA ILE A 381 -27.42 18.52 26.68
C ILE A 381 -27.40 19.34 27.97
N ASN A 382 -27.40 18.65 29.13
CA ASN A 382 -27.08 19.26 30.41
C ASN A 382 -25.55 19.34 30.58
N LEU A 383 -24.98 20.54 30.42
CA LEU A 383 -23.53 20.75 30.49
C LEU A 383 -22.94 20.27 31.82
N ASP A 384 -23.60 20.42 32.96
CA ASP A 384 -23.01 20.06 34.27
C ASP A 384 -22.70 18.57 34.41
N GLU A 385 -23.47 17.74 33.71
CA GLU A 385 -23.32 16.28 33.66
C GLU A 385 -22.32 15.80 32.60
N GLU A 386 -21.74 16.71 31.82
CA GLU A 386 -20.79 16.36 30.78
C GLU A 386 -19.36 16.17 31.30
N PRO A 387 -18.52 15.40 30.58
CA PRO A 387 -17.11 15.29 30.90
C PRO A 387 -16.40 16.65 30.88
N PRO A 388 -15.32 16.83 31.66
CA PRO A 388 -14.60 18.10 31.74
C PRO A 388 -14.22 18.73 30.39
N ALA A 389 -13.82 17.91 29.41
CA ALA A 389 -13.46 18.40 28.07
C ALA A 389 -14.60 19.12 27.35
N VAL A 390 -15.85 18.69 27.56
CA VAL A 390 -17.06 19.32 26.98
C VAL A 390 -17.43 20.57 27.78
N LYS A 391 -17.45 20.47 29.11
CA LYS A 391 -17.77 21.59 30.01
C LYS A 391 -16.84 22.79 29.85
N LEU A 392 -15.56 22.51 29.64
CA LEU A 392 -14.50 23.50 29.59
C LEU A 392 -14.07 23.80 28.17
N ASN A 393 -14.84 23.38 27.16
CA ASN A 393 -14.42 23.50 25.76
C ASN A 393 -14.04 24.95 25.40
N ASP A 394 -14.86 25.92 25.77
CA ASP A 394 -14.60 27.34 25.47
C ASP A 394 -13.38 27.86 26.24
N GLN A 395 -13.21 27.46 27.51
CA GLN A 395 -12.03 27.79 28.32
C GLN A 395 -10.74 27.17 27.78
N LEU A 396 -10.87 26.02 27.11
CA LEU A 396 -9.79 25.29 26.44
C LEU A 396 -9.63 25.71 24.98
N GLY A 397 -10.08 26.92 24.62
CA GLY A 397 -9.90 27.50 23.27
C GLY A 397 -10.67 26.77 22.17
N GLY A 398 -11.79 26.13 22.52
CA GLY A 398 -12.63 25.38 21.58
C GLY A 398 -12.01 24.06 21.11
N ILE A 399 -11.19 23.40 21.94
CA ILE A 399 -10.44 22.19 21.57
C ILE A 399 -11.28 21.11 20.85
N LEU A 400 -12.50 20.83 21.33
CA LEU A 400 -13.39 19.85 20.71
C LEU A 400 -13.96 20.36 19.38
N THR A 401 -14.24 21.66 19.29
CA THR A 401 -14.68 22.32 18.06
C THR A 401 -13.62 22.19 16.95
N TRP A 402 -12.35 22.37 17.29
CA TRP A 402 -11.25 22.24 16.33
C TRP A 402 -10.93 20.80 15.98
N LYS A 403 -11.04 19.87 16.93
CA LYS A 403 -10.98 18.43 16.62
C LYS A 403 -12.04 18.02 15.61
N LEU A 404 -13.28 18.49 15.76
CA LEU A 404 -14.35 18.23 14.79
C LEU A 404 -13.98 18.74 13.40
N LYS A 405 -13.49 19.98 13.28
CA LYS A 405 -13.03 20.51 11.99
C LYS A 405 -11.83 19.73 11.42
N GLY A 406 -10.93 19.24 12.27
CA GLY A 406 -9.84 18.35 11.89
C GLY A 406 -10.35 17.03 11.29
N GLU A 407 -11.35 16.43 11.95
CA GLU A 407 -12.05 15.25 11.41
C GLU A 407 -12.69 15.54 10.05
N ASP A 408 -13.43 16.64 9.91
CA ASP A 408 -14.09 17.02 8.66
C ASP A 408 -13.09 17.20 7.51
N SER A 409 -11.92 17.80 7.79
CA SER A 409 -10.85 17.91 6.80
C SER A 409 -10.34 16.56 6.28
N LEU A 410 -10.37 15.53 7.14
CA LEU A 410 -10.03 14.17 6.74
C LEU A 410 -11.18 13.52 5.95
N ARG A 411 -12.43 13.70 6.37
CA ARG A 411 -13.61 13.20 5.65
C ARG A 411 -13.67 13.72 4.21
N GLU A 412 -13.38 15.00 4.03
CA GLU A 412 -13.39 15.69 2.73
C GLU A 412 -12.20 15.33 1.83
N SER A 413 -11.17 14.65 2.36
CA SER A 413 -9.91 14.39 1.63
C SER A 413 -9.98 13.30 0.57
N GLY A 414 -10.97 12.41 0.66
CA GLY A 414 -11.05 11.19 -0.15
C GLY A 414 -10.09 10.08 0.26
N ILE A 415 -9.20 10.29 1.25
CA ILE A 415 -8.37 9.22 1.81
C ILE A 415 -9.26 8.26 2.60
N PRO A 416 -9.17 6.94 2.39
CA PRO A 416 -9.84 5.98 3.27
C PRO A 416 -9.34 6.09 4.71
N TYR A 417 -10.26 6.33 5.65
CA TYR A 417 -9.88 6.66 7.02
C TYR A 417 -10.58 5.82 8.10
N THR A 418 -10.06 5.93 9.31
CA THR A 418 -10.78 5.59 10.54
C THR A 418 -10.61 6.73 11.53
N ILE A 419 -11.72 7.28 12.03
CA ILE A 419 -11.68 8.29 13.10
C ILE A 419 -12.09 7.60 14.39
N ILE A 420 -11.16 7.56 15.34
CA ILE A 420 -11.35 6.96 16.67
C ILE A 420 -11.55 8.09 17.67
N ARG A 421 -12.71 8.11 18.34
CA ARG A 421 -13.05 9.07 19.38
C ARG A 421 -12.98 8.40 20.76
N PRO A 422 -11.79 8.26 21.36
CA PRO A 422 -11.69 7.64 22.67
C PRO A 422 -12.41 8.47 23.74
N CYS A 423 -13.04 7.77 24.69
CA CYS A 423 -13.45 8.35 25.97
C CYS A 423 -12.22 8.69 26.84
N ALA A 424 -12.41 9.00 28.13
CA ALA A 424 -11.33 9.46 29.00
C ALA A 424 -10.14 8.48 29.01
N LEU A 425 -8.95 8.98 28.64
CA LEU A 425 -7.74 8.15 28.51
C LEU A 425 -7.10 7.86 29.87
N THR A 426 -6.74 6.59 30.10
CA THR A 426 -6.04 6.15 31.31
C THR A 426 -4.66 5.55 31.00
N GLU A 427 -3.81 5.43 32.03
CA GLU A 427 -2.56 4.65 32.00
C GLU A 427 -2.74 3.24 32.58
N GLU A 428 -4.00 2.79 32.76
CA GLU A 428 -4.28 1.40 33.15
C GLU A 428 -3.74 0.43 32.09
N ALA A 429 -3.48 -0.81 32.48
CA ALA A 429 -3.19 -1.86 31.52
C ALA A 429 -4.39 -2.07 30.58
N GLY A 430 -4.10 -2.43 29.32
CA GLY A 430 -5.13 -2.79 28.34
C GLY A 430 -5.70 -4.19 28.54
N GLY A 431 -6.43 -4.69 27.55
CA GLY A 431 -7.03 -6.02 27.55
C GLY A 431 -8.45 -6.07 28.12
N LYS A 432 -9.12 -4.92 28.19
CA LYS A 432 -10.54 -4.85 28.51
C LYS A 432 -11.39 -5.06 27.26
N GLU A 433 -12.62 -5.50 27.46
CA GLU A 433 -13.65 -5.47 26.42
C GLU A 433 -13.79 -4.04 25.87
N LEU A 434 -14.01 -3.89 24.57
CA LEU A 434 -14.22 -2.60 23.93
C LEU A 434 -15.64 -2.45 23.45
N ILE A 435 -16.24 -1.29 23.70
CA ILE A 435 -17.59 -0.94 23.29
C ILE A 435 -17.48 0.22 22.31
N PHE A 436 -17.96 0.01 21.08
CA PHE A 436 -18.04 1.03 20.04
C PHE A 436 -19.46 1.56 19.94
N GLU A 437 -19.61 2.87 19.81
CA GLU A 437 -20.88 3.52 19.51
C GLU A 437 -20.65 4.66 18.52
N GLN A 438 -21.73 5.22 17.97
CA GLN A 438 -21.67 6.37 17.07
C GLN A 438 -22.64 7.46 17.52
N GLY A 439 -22.20 8.72 17.39
CA GLY A 439 -23.02 9.91 17.64
C GLY A 439 -22.71 10.66 18.95
N ASP A 440 -21.53 10.44 19.53
CA ASP A 440 -21.09 10.96 20.82
C ASP A 440 -22.11 10.72 21.95
N ASN A 441 -22.65 9.51 22.05
CA ASN A 441 -23.70 9.14 23.01
C ASN A 441 -23.15 8.41 24.26
N ILE A 442 -21.89 7.96 24.27
CA ILE A 442 -21.32 7.25 25.44
C ILE A 442 -20.37 8.11 26.28
N LYS A 443 -20.29 7.79 27.57
CA LYS A 443 -19.30 8.29 28.51
C LYS A 443 -18.55 7.09 29.09
N GLY A 444 -17.28 7.27 29.45
CA GLY A 444 -16.47 6.20 30.02
C GLY A 444 -15.00 6.53 30.03
N LYS A 445 -14.18 5.49 30.11
CA LYS A 445 -12.72 5.56 30.05
C LYS A 445 -12.16 4.46 29.15
N ILE A 446 -10.93 4.61 28.69
CA ILE A 446 -10.20 3.58 27.94
C ILE A 446 -8.70 3.75 28.15
N SER A 447 -7.98 2.63 28.23
CA SER A 447 -6.52 2.66 28.33
C SER A 447 -5.87 3.17 27.04
N ARG A 448 -4.74 3.89 27.17
CA ARG A 448 -3.93 4.26 25.99
C ARG A 448 -3.34 3.05 25.27
N GLU A 449 -3.19 1.93 25.97
CA GLU A 449 -2.76 0.65 25.40
C GLU A 449 -3.80 0.11 24.41
N ASP A 450 -5.08 0.10 24.79
CA ASP A 450 -6.16 -0.39 23.92
C ASP A 450 -6.43 0.55 22.74
N VAL A 451 -6.32 1.87 22.93
CA VAL A 451 -6.42 2.83 21.81
C VAL A 451 -5.29 2.60 20.80
N ALA A 452 -4.06 2.35 21.27
CA ALA A 452 -2.94 2.06 20.39
C ALA A 452 -3.13 0.74 19.63
N GLU A 453 -3.61 -0.31 20.29
CA GLU A 453 -3.95 -1.57 19.64
C GLU A 453 -5.04 -1.39 18.58
N LEU A 454 -6.10 -0.66 18.92
CA LEU A 454 -7.19 -0.33 18.01
C LEU A 454 -6.69 0.40 16.74
N CYS A 455 -5.77 1.36 16.89
CA CYS A 455 -5.18 2.06 15.74
C CYS A 455 -4.48 1.09 14.79
N VAL A 456 -3.71 0.14 15.31
CA VAL A 456 -2.96 -0.83 14.49
C VAL A 456 -3.89 -1.87 13.87
N GLN A 457 -4.95 -2.29 14.57
CA GLN A 457 -5.92 -3.25 14.06
C GLN A 457 -6.82 -2.65 12.97
N ALA A 458 -7.20 -1.38 13.10
CA ALA A 458 -7.99 -0.67 12.09
C ALA A 458 -7.33 -0.71 10.69
N LEU A 459 -6.00 -0.57 10.61
CA LEU A 459 -5.23 -0.64 9.36
C LEU A 459 -5.37 -1.98 8.61
N LYS A 460 -5.86 -3.03 9.25
CA LYS A 460 -5.97 -4.38 8.68
C LYS A 460 -7.37 -4.77 8.25
N ILE A 461 -8.38 -3.99 8.63
CA ILE A 461 -9.79 -4.40 8.54
C ILE A 461 -10.52 -3.47 7.59
N ALA A 462 -10.98 -4.00 6.45
CA ALA A 462 -11.70 -3.21 5.45
C ALA A 462 -12.99 -2.58 5.97
N LYS A 463 -13.64 -3.23 6.95
CA LYS A 463 -14.83 -2.68 7.65
C LYS A 463 -14.51 -1.46 8.53
N ALA A 464 -13.25 -1.23 8.88
CA ALA A 464 -12.81 -0.03 9.58
C ALA A 464 -12.62 1.18 8.64
N SER A 465 -12.85 1.02 7.34
CA SER A 465 -12.71 2.10 6.36
C SER A 465 -13.94 3.00 6.29
N ASN A 466 -13.69 4.30 6.35
CA ASN A 466 -14.65 5.41 6.31
C ASN A 466 -15.69 5.31 7.42
N VAL A 467 -15.22 5.13 8.66
CA VAL A 467 -16.06 5.11 9.86
C VAL A 467 -15.51 6.08 10.91
N THR A 468 -16.43 6.78 11.56
CA THR A 468 -16.20 7.52 12.80
C THR A 468 -16.97 6.87 13.94
N PHE A 469 -16.30 6.59 15.05
CA PHE A 469 -16.95 6.00 16.23
C PHE A 469 -16.26 6.43 17.52
N GLU A 470 -17.03 6.44 18.60
CA GLU A 470 -16.51 6.57 19.95
C GLU A 470 -16.25 5.22 20.60
N VAL A 471 -15.26 5.18 21.50
CA VAL A 471 -14.86 3.94 22.16
C VAL A 471 -14.63 4.13 23.65
N LYS A 472 -15.12 3.17 24.44
CA LYS A 472 -14.79 3.00 25.87
C LYS A 472 -14.44 1.56 26.18
N GLN A 473 -13.77 1.34 27.29
CA GLN A 473 -13.59 0.01 27.86
C GLN A 473 -14.87 -0.43 28.60
N GLY A 474 -15.19 -1.72 28.52
CA GLY A 474 -16.16 -2.40 29.37
C GLY A 474 -15.54 -2.84 30.70
N ASP A 475 -16.34 -3.51 31.53
CA ASP A 475 -15.91 -3.93 32.87
C ASP A 475 -15.08 -5.23 32.83
N SER A 476 -15.36 -6.08 31.83
CA SER A 476 -14.76 -7.40 31.65
C SER A 476 -13.34 -7.32 31.07
N THR A 477 -12.44 -8.13 31.62
CA THR A 477 -11.15 -8.43 30.98
C THR A 477 -11.35 -9.53 29.94
N VAL A 478 -10.76 -9.39 28.76
CA VAL A 478 -10.92 -10.35 27.67
C VAL A 478 -9.56 -10.89 27.23
N ASN A 479 -9.50 -12.19 26.93
CA ASN A 479 -8.28 -12.83 26.43
C ASN A 479 -8.01 -12.50 24.95
N SER A 480 -9.06 -12.15 24.20
CA SER A 480 -8.98 -11.78 22.80
C SER A 480 -10.16 -10.89 22.41
N ILE A 481 -9.92 -9.91 21.54
CA ILE A 481 -10.95 -9.04 20.98
C ILE A 481 -11.27 -9.50 19.55
N ASN A 482 -12.57 -9.65 19.24
CA ASN A 482 -13.02 -9.91 17.87
C ASN A 482 -13.19 -8.58 17.13
N TRP A 483 -12.08 -8.07 16.57
CA TRP A 483 -12.05 -6.78 15.88
C TRP A 483 -12.98 -6.72 14.67
N GLN A 484 -13.05 -7.79 13.88
CA GLN A 484 -13.91 -7.86 12.69
C GLN A 484 -15.37 -7.66 13.06
N LYS A 485 -15.83 -8.27 14.15
CA LYS A 485 -17.19 -8.08 14.65
C LYS A 485 -17.43 -6.63 15.07
N LEU A 486 -16.54 -6.06 15.90
CA LEU A 486 -16.68 -4.68 16.38
C LEU A 486 -16.81 -3.66 15.23
N PHE A 487 -16.00 -3.80 14.18
CA PHE A 487 -16.08 -2.91 13.01
C PHE A 487 -17.26 -3.21 12.08
N SER A 488 -17.82 -4.43 12.10
CA SER A 488 -18.93 -4.79 11.20
C SER A 488 -20.25 -4.16 11.62
N ASP A 489 -20.40 -3.81 12.90
CA ASP A 489 -21.60 -3.18 13.46
C ASP A 489 -21.63 -1.66 13.22
N LEU A 490 -20.52 -1.07 12.75
CA LEU A 490 -20.43 0.36 12.45
C LEU A 490 -21.05 0.72 11.10
N VAL A 491 -21.72 1.86 11.08
CA VAL A 491 -22.21 2.51 9.86
C VAL A 491 -21.11 3.40 9.29
N LYS A 492 -20.89 3.32 7.98
CA LYS A 492 -19.95 4.20 7.27
C LYS A 492 -20.42 5.65 7.28
N ASP A 493 -19.45 6.55 7.39
CA ASP A 493 -19.65 7.98 7.19
C ASP A 493 -20.15 8.21 5.75
N LYS A 494 -21.02 9.22 5.58
CA LYS A 494 -21.70 9.52 4.31
C LYS A 494 -20.88 10.37 3.37
#